data_AF-A0A6V7VV07-F1
#
_entry.id   AF-A0A6V7VV07-F1
#
_cell.length_a   1.000
_cell.length_b   1.000
_cell.length_c   1.000
_cell.angle_alpha   90.00
_cell.angle_beta   90.00
_cell.angle_gamma   90.00
#
_symmetry.space_group_name_H-M   'P 1'
#
loop_
_entity.id
_entity.type
_entity.pdbx_description
1 polymer ?
#
loop_
_entity_poly.entity_id
_entity_poly.type
_entity_poly.pdbx_seq_one_letter_code
_entity_poly.pdbx_strand_id
1 'polypeptide(L)'
;MESWFYMMVEIYAGKLPWSGVGDMDAIGQFKEARLPGNQLKVRTDAVRALVAGCPEEFITILRHIDEMRFYGRPDYSWIMKMLRAYLTENKIPEHPYDWE
;
A
#
# COMPACT_ATOMS: atom_id res chain seq x y z
N MET A 1 -2.66 3.41 -9.88
CA MET A 1 -2.25 3.74 -8.50
C MET A 1 -2.22 2.53 -7.61
N GLU A 2 -3.33 1.81 -7.49
CA GLU A 2 -3.42 0.63 -6.62
C GLU A 2 -2.34 -0.42 -6.91
N SER A 3 -2.09 -0.75 -8.18
CA SER A 3 -0.99 -1.66 -8.56
C SER A 3 0.39 -1.16 -8.14
N TRP A 4 0.63 0.16 -8.21
CA TRP A 4 1.88 0.75 -7.74
C TRP A 4 2.04 0.61 -6.22
N PHE A 5 0.95 0.81 -5.47
CA PHE A 5 0.97 0.60 -4.03
C PHE A 5 1.31 -0.85 -3.66
N TYR A 6 0.73 -1.83 -4.36
CA TYR A 6 1.07 -3.24 -4.16
C TYR A 6 2.55 -3.54 -4.45
N MET A 7 3.12 -2.96 -5.52
CA MET A 7 4.55 -3.08 -5.79
C MET A 7 5.40 -2.47 -4.67
N MET A 8 5.03 -1.30 -4.14
CA MET A 8 5.77 -0.67 -3.03
C MET A 8 5.73 -1.51 -1.75
N VAL A 9 4.57 -2.09 -1.43
CA VAL A 9 4.43 -3.01 -0.28
C VAL A 9 5.32 -4.23 -0.46
N GLU A 10 5.32 -4.81 -1.66
CA GLU A 10 6.13 -5.99 -1.96
C GLU A 10 7.63 -5.70 -1.91
N ILE A 11 8.08 -4.55 -2.42
CA ILE A 11 9.48 -4.10 -2.32
C ILE A 11 9.90 -3.95 -0.85
N TYR A 12 9.04 -3.36 -0.02
CA TYR A 12 9.38 -3.05 1.38
C TYR A 12 9.26 -4.28 2.31
N ALA A 13 8.16 -5.02 2.22
CA ALA A 13 7.82 -6.12 3.12
C ALA A 13 8.16 -7.52 2.55
N GLY A 14 8.55 -7.59 1.27
CA GLY A 14 8.98 -8.81 0.59
C GLY A 14 7.86 -9.71 0.07
N LYS A 15 6.60 -9.46 0.43
CA LYS A 15 5.44 -10.23 -0.07
C LYS A 15 4.10 -9.52 0.12
N LEU A 16 3.13 -9.89 -0.71
CA LEU A 16 1.73 -9.57 -0.52
C LEU A 16 0.98 -10.72 0.19
N PRO A 17 -0.18 -10.45 0.84
CA PRO A 17 -0.99 -11.49 1.50
C PRO A 17 -1.42 -12.63 0.57
N TRP A 18 -1.54 -12.35 -0.73
CA TRP A 18 -1.97 -13.30 -1.76
C TRP A 18 -0.82 -13.84 -2.65
N SER A 19 0.44 -13.59 -2.30
CA SER A 19 1.62 -14.01 -3.09
C SER A 19 1.69 -15.52 -3.39
N GLY A 20 1.11 -16.37 -2.53
CA GLY A 20 1.04 -17.82 -2.71
C GLY A 20 -0.32 -18.36 -3.19
N VAL A 21 -1.25 -17.49 -3.59
CA VAL A 21 -2.62 -17.87 -3.95
C VAL A 21 -2.74 -17.92 -5.47
N GLY A 22 -3.10 -19.08 -6.02
CA GLY A 22 -3.30 -19.26 -7.47
C GLY A 22 -4.74 -18.99 -7.95
N ASP A 23 -5.70 -18.97 -7.03
CA ASP A 23 -7.11 -18.72 -7.33
C ASP A 23 -7.39 -17.21 -7.44
N MET A 24 -7.88 -16.78 -8.61
CA MET A 24 -8.17 -15.38 -8.88
C MET A 24 -9.32 -14.84 -8.03
N ASP A 25 -10.32 -15.67 -7.73
CA ASP A 25 -11.46 -15.26 -6.91
C ASP A 25 -11.03 -15.01 -5.46
N ALA A 26 -10.19 -15.89 -4.91
CA ALA A 26 -9.57 -15.68 -3.61
C ALA A 26 -8.70 -14.40 -3.58
N ILE A 27 -7.89 -14.14 -4.61
CA ILE A 27 -7.11 -12.89 -4.71
C ILE A 27 -8.04 -11.66 -4.72
N GLY A 28 -9.16 -11.74 -5.45
CA GLY A 28 -10.20 -10.71 -5.46
C GLY A 28 -10.73 -10.44 -4.05
N GLN A 29 -11.09 -11.48 -3.31
CA GLN A 29 -11.57 -11.38 -1.93
C GLN A 29 -10.54 -10.72 -0.99
N PHE A 30 -9.25 -11.08 -1.11
CA PHE A 30 -8.19 -10.43 -0.33
C PHE A 30 -8.13 -8.92 -0.58
N LYS A 31 -8.26 -8.50 -1.84
CA LYS A 31 -8.21 -7.08 -2.22
C LYS A 31 -9.46 -6.34 -1.77
N GLU A 32 -10.64 -6.95 -1.95
CA GLU A 32 -11.93 -6.35 -1.61
C GLU A 32 -12.18 -6.25 -0.10
N ALA A 33 -11.57 -7.13 0.70
CA ALA A 33 -11.79 -7.19 2.15
C ALA A 33 -11.57 -5.84 2.88
N ARG A 34 -10.68 -4.98 2.37
CA ARG A 34 -10.43 -3.65 2.94
C ARG A 34 -11.43 -2.56 2.51
N LEU A 35 -12.13 -2.79 1.40
CA LEU A 35 -12.97 -1.77 0.76
C LEU A 35 -14.20 -1.41 1.60
N PRO A 36 -14.77 -0.20 1.39
CA PRO A 36 -16.05 0.19 1.98
C PRO A 36 -17.15 -0.82 1.62
N GLY A 37 -17.97 -1.22 2.58
CA GLY A 37 -19.03 -2.24 2.41
C GLY A 37 -18.81 -3.48 3.26
N ASN A 38 -17.56 -3.78 3.63
CA ASN A 38 -17.23 -4.84 4.57
C ASN A 38 -17.30 -4.39 6.04
N GLN A 39 -17.40 -5.35 6.96
CA GLN A 39 -17.40 -5.09 8.41
C GLN A 39 -16.10 -4.40 8.83
N LEU A 40 -16.18 -3.46 9.79
CA LEU A 40 -15.02 -2.68 10.25
C LEU A 40 -13.84 -3.55 10.68
N LYS A 41 -14.11 -4.65 11.40
CA LYS A 41 -13.08 -5.60 11.82
C LYS A 41 -12.38 -6.24 10.62
N VAL A 42 -13.14 -6.73 9.64
CA VAL A 42 -12.61 -7.34 8.41
C VAL A 42 -11.72 -6.34 7.65
N ARG A 43 -12.19 -5.11 7.49
CA ARG A 43 -11.44 -4.06 6.81
C ARG A 43 -10.13 -3.74 7.52
N THR A 44 -10.19 -3.61 8.84
CA THR A 44 -9.02 -3.31 9.68
C THR A 44 -7.99 -4.45 9.61
N ASP A 45 -8.45 -5.69 9.70
CA ASP A 45 -7.59 -6.87 9.62
C ASP A 45 -6.97 -7.00 8.21
N ALA A 46 -7.72 -6.70 7.15
CA ALA A 46 -7.22 -6.71 5.77
C ALA A 46 -6.16 -5.63 5.51
N VAL A 47 -6.38 -4.39 5.97
CA VAL A 47 -5.38 -3.32 5.85
C VAL A 47 -4.12 -3.69 6.63
N ARG A 48 -4.27 -4.18 7.87
CA ARG A 48 -3.12 -4.61 8.71
C ARG A 48 -2.34 -5.73 8.06
N ALA A 49 -3.01 -6.71 7.47
CA ALA A 49 -2.35 -7.81 6.77
C ALA A 49 -1.60 -7.31 5.52
N LEU A 50 -2.20 -6.38 4.77
CA LEU A 50 -1.60 -5.83 3.55
C LEU A 50 -0.34 -5.03 3.84
N VAL A 51 -0.35 -4.16 4.85
CA VAL A 51 0.79 -3.28 5.18
C VAL A 51 1.64 -3.78 6.34
N ALA A 52 1.56 -5.08 6.66
CA ALA A 52 2.32 -5.66 7.76
C ALA A 52 3.83 -5.46 7.56
N GLY A 53 4.48 -4.79 8.52
CA GLY A 53 5.91 -4.46 8.44
C GLY A 53 6.23 -3.20 7.64
N CYS A 54 5.24 -2.54 7.03
CA CYS A 54 5.45 -1.24 6.36
C CYS A 54 5.28 -0.07 7.35
N PRO A 55 5.86 1.11 7.05
CA PRO A 55 5.64 2.34 7.80
C PRO A 55 4.18 2.81 7.79
N GLU A 56 3.78 3.62 8.78
CA GLU A 56 2.40 4.12 8.91
C GLU A 56 1.94 4.98 7.72
N GLU A 57 2.88 5.59 7.01
CA GLU A 57 2.66 6.35 5.78
C GLU A 57 1.94 5.50 4.72
N PHE A 58 2.19 4.19 4.67
CA PHE A 58 1.50 3.28 3.75
C PHE A 58 0.01 3.20 4.03
N ILE A 59 -0.42 3.25 5.29
CA ILE A 59 -1.85 3.26 5.65
C ILE A 59 -2.50 4.56 5.14
N THR A 60 -1.79 5.67 5.26
CA THR A 60 -2.28 6.99 4.84
C THR A 60 -2.36 7.10 3.33
N ILE A 61 -1.36 6.60 2.59
CA ILE A 61 -1.37 6.51 1.13
C ILE A 61 -2.48 5.55 0.66
N LEU A 62 -2.65 4.39 1.30
CA LEU A 62 -3.70 3.43 0.95
C LEU A 62 -5.09 4.02 1.11
N ARG A 63 -5.33 4.74 2.23
CA ARG A 63 -6.61 5.43 2.44
C ARG A 63 -6.89 6.45 1.33
N HIS A 64 -5.88 7.25 0.95
CA HIS A 64 -6.00 8.17 -0.17
C HIS A 64 -6.36 7.43 -1.47
N ILE A 65 -5.73 6.28 -1.73
CA ILE A 65 -6.01 5.47 -2.92
C ILE A 65 -7.45 4.92 -2.92
N ASP A 66 -7.89 4.35 -1.80
CA ASP A 66 -9.22 3.74 -1.67
C ASP A 66 -10.36 4.78 -1.74
N GLU A 67 -10.09 6.05 -1.43
CA GLU A 67 -11.05 7.16 -1.54
C GLU A 67 -11.15 7.76 -2.96
N MET A 68 -10.25 7.38 -3.87
CA MET A 68 -10.25 7.91 -5.23
C MET A 68 -11.44 7.39 -6.03
N ARG A 69 -12.04 8.30 -6.81
CA ARG A 69 -13.06 7.95 -7.81
C ARG A 69 -12.38 7.54 -9.11
N PHE A 70 -13.08 6.80 -9.95
CA PHE A 70 -12.58 6.33 -11.24
C PHE A 70 -11.99 7.43 -12.13
N TYR A 71 -12.64 8.60 -12.19
CA TYR A 71 -12.15 9.78 -12.93
C TYR A 71 -11.30 10.74 -12.08
N GLY A 72 -11.05 10.39 -10.81
CA GLY A 72 -10.27 11.20 -9.89
C GLY A 72 -8.79 11.11 -10.21
N ARG A 73 -8.12 12.26 -10.32
CA ARG A 73 -6.67 12.30 -10.47
C ARG A 73 -6.01 12.12 -9.09
N PRO A 74 -5.07 11.18 -8.94
CA PRO A 74 -4.28 11.06 -7.72
C PRO A 74 -3.46 12.33 -7.46
N ASP A 75 -3.33 12.74 -6.20
CA ASP A 75 -2.40 13.79 -5.79
C ASP A 75 -0.97 13.23 -5.71
N TYR A 76 -0.32 13.09 -6.86
CA TYR A 76 1.05 12.59 -6.96
C TYR A 76 2.06 13.45 -6.20
N SER A 77 1.83 14.77 -6.15
CA SER A 77 2.70 15.71 -5.44
C SER A 77 2.68 15.45 -3.94
N TRP A 78 1.48 15.22 -3.38
CA TRP A 78 1.31 14.87 -1.98
C TRP A 78 1.94 13.51 -1.65
N ILE A 79 1.72 12.49 -2.48
CA ILE A 79 2.34 11.17 -2.28
C ILE A 79 3.87 11.28 -2.28
N MET A 80 4.45 12.01 -3.24
CA MET A 80 5.90 12.21 -3.31
C MET A 80 6.45 12.96 -2.09
N LYS A 81 5.70 13.96 -1.61
CA LYS A 81 6.07 14.70 -0.39
C LYS A 81 6.09 13.79 0.83
N MET A 82 5.12 12.90 0.98
CA MET A 82 5.11 11.92 2.07
C MET A 82 6.33 10.99 2.02
N LEU A 83 6.64 10.43 0.85
CA LEU A 83 7.80 9.54 0.70
C LEU A 83 9.11 10.27 1.02
N ARG A 84 9.30 11.49 0.53
CA ARG A 84 10.50 12.30 0.83
C ARG A 84 10.60 12.69 2.31
N ALA A 85 9.47 12.99 2.95
CA ALA A 85 9.44 13.28 4.39
C ALA A 85 9.92 12.07 5.19
N TYR A 86 9.39 10.87 4.88
CA TYR A 86 9.82 9.63 5.52
C TYR A 86 11.33 9.39 5.36
N LEU A 87 11.89 9.55 4.16
CA LEU A 87 13.33 9.42 3.94
C LEU A 87 14.14 10.42 4.79
N THR A 88 13.68 11.68 4.84
CA THR A 88 14.35 12.75 5.59
C THR A 88 14.33 12.48 7.10
N GLU A 89 13.17 12.12 7.64
CA GLU A 89 12.97 11.87 9.07
C GLU A 89 13.77 10.66 9.55
N ASN A 90 13.87 9.63 8.71
CA ASN A 90 14.62 8.41 9.00
C ASN A 90 16.09 8.49 8.56
N LYS A 91 16.54 9.63 8.01
CA LYS A 91 17.91 9.86 7.51
C LYS A 91 18.36 8.81 6.48
N ILE A 92 17.43 8.36 5.65
CA ILE A 92 17.68 7.39 4.59
C ILE A 92 18.19 8.17 3.37
N PRO A 93 19.42 7.89 2.90
CA PRO A 93 19.94 8.54 1.70
C PRO A 93 19.22 8.00 0.45
N GLU A 94 19.07 8.84 -0.57
CA GLU A 94 18.43 8.44 -1.85
C GLU A 94 19.35 7.51 -2.67
N HIS A 95 20.66 7.59 -2.44
CA HIS A 95 21.70 6.81 -3.12
C HIS A 95 22.80 6.42 -2.12
N PRO A 96 23.55 5.33 -2.37
CA PRO A 96 23.39 4.37 -3.46
C PRO A 96 22.16 3.46 -3.27
N TYR A 97 21.71 2.83 -4.34
CA TYR A 97 20.66 1.80 -4.26
C TYR A 97 21.24 0.47 -3.75
N ASP A 98 20.39 -0.45 -3.27
CA ASP A 98 20.83 -1.73 -2.69
C ASP A 98 21.65 -2.62 -3.66
N TRP A 99 21.51 -2.40 -4.97
CA TRP A 99 22.24 -3.14 -6.01
C TRP A 99 23.52 -2.44 -6.49
N GLU A 100 23.80 -1.24 -5.99
CA GLU A 100 25.04 -0.48 -6.24
C GLU A 100 26.05 -0.73 -5.12
#